data_AF-A0A7J5LIW7-F1
#
_entry.id   AF-A0A7J5LIW7-F1
#
_cell.length_a   1.000
_cell.length_b   1.000
_cell.length_c   1.000
_cell.angle_alpha   90.00
_cell.angle_beta   90.00
_cell.angle_gamma   90.00
#
_symmetry.space_group_name_H-M   'P 1'
#
loop_
_entity.id
_entity.type
_entity.pdbx_description
1 polymer ?
#
loop_
_entity_poly.entity_id
_entity_poly.type
_entity_poly.pdbx_seq_one_letter_code
_entity_poly.pdbx_strand_id
1 'polypeptide(L)'
;MKKNITYFGEVEINSPQEYNEGQIVIDNRQIKLDLNFYDGVPEYDWVAEYENYIKDLEQHKADVEAAIRADYEDGGDVKEYVDFHLEELDASIIDKVLVGTDASKSKEERLLTALKLKRIGFYPGNENYAVWDYTIGREITDLLVVVNTDSTGKINYVTWEN
;
A
#
# COMPACT_ATOMS: atom_id res chain seq x y z
N MET A 1 -27.39 -8.66 6.14
CA MET A 1 -27.96 -7.63 5.24
C MET A 1 -26.88 -7.32 4.25
N LYS A 2 -27.19 -7.36 2.95
CA LYS A 2 -26.19 -7.09 1.92
C LYS A 2 -26.18 -5.63 1.50
N LYS A 3 -25.00 -5.11 1.18
CA LYS A 3 -24.80 -3.81 0.53
C LYS A 3 -23.79 -3.96 -0.59
N ASN A 4 -23.95 -3.15 -1.64
CA ASN A 4 -22.87 -2.95 -2.60
C ASN A 4 -21.84 -2.01 -1.98
N ILE A 5 -20.63 -2.53 -1.80
CA ILE A 5 -19.47 -1.82 -1.26
C ILE A 5 -18.58 -1.44 -2.44
N THR A 6 -18.11 -0.19 -2.45
CA THR A 6 -17.25 0.31 -3.52
C THR A 6 -16.04 -0.62 -3.70
N TYR A 7 -15.74 -1.02 -4.95
CA TYR A 7 -14.71 -1.98 -5.35
C TYR A 7 -14.81 -3.43 -4.87
N PHE A 8 -15.71 -3.76 -3.93
CA PHE A 8 -15.90 -5.12 -3.40
C PHE A 8 -17.22 -5.79 -3.81
N GLY A 9 -18.14 -5.03 -4.43
CA GLY A 9 -19.42 -5.57 -4.87
C GLY A 9 -20.35 -5.87 -3.69
N GLU A 10 -21.21 -6.88 -3.83
CA GLU A 10 -22.22 -7.20 -2.82
C GLU A 10 -21.62 -7.96 -1.62
N VAL A 11 -21.61 -7.34 -0.43
CA VAL A 11 -21.05 -7.91 0.81
C VAL A 11 -22.14 -8.01 1.89
N GLU A 12 -22.17 -9.12 2.65
CA GLU A 12 -23.00 -9.25 3.87
C GLU A 12 -22.39 -8.41 5.00
N ILE A 13 -23.08 -7.37 5.47
CA ILE A 13 -22.41 -6.37 6.33
C ILE A 13 -22.40 -6.73 7.83
N ASN A 14 -23.30 -7.62 8.26
CA ASN A 14 -23.39 -8.05 9.66
C ASN A 14 -22.56 -9.32 9.93
N SER A 15 -22.13 -9.98 8.86
CA SER A 15 -21.36 -11.24 8.89
C SER A 15 -20.64 -11.41 7.55
N PRO A 16 -19.74 -10.48 7.17
CA PRO A 16 -18.97 -10.56 5.95
C PRO A 16 -18.10 -11.82 5.95
N GLN A 17 -17.63 -12.23 4.77
CA GLN A 17 -16.53 -13.18 4.72
C GLN A 17 -15.32 -12.56 5.42
N GLU A 18 -14.52 -13.38 6.11
CA GLU A 18 -13.29 -12.90 6.78
C GLU A 18 -12.35 -12.18 5.81
N TYR A 19 -12.39 -12.57 4.53
CA TYR A 19 -11.59 -12.00 3.46
C TYR A 19 -12.47 -11.71 2.25
N ASN A 20 -12.41 -10.48 1.74
CA ASN A 20 -13.08 -10.07 0.51
C ASN A 20 -12.06 -9.40 -0.42
N GLU A 21 -12.11 -9.73 -1.71
CA GLU A 21 -11.21 -9.20 -2.72
C GLU A 21 -11.90 -8.17 -3.61
N GLY A 22 -11.17 -7.10 -3.90
CA GLY A 22 -11.57 -6.04 -4.80
C GLY A 22 -10.41 -5.60 -5.68
N GLN A 23 -10.71 -4.73 -6.64
CA GLN A 23 -9.71 -4.18 -7.54
C GLN A 23 -10.06 -2.77 -7.98
N ILE A 24 -9.03 -1.96 -8.17
CA ILE A 24 -9.12 -0.61 -8.71
C ILE A 24 -7.99 -0.37 -9.71
N VAL A 25 -8.18 0.56 -10.65
CA VAL A 25 -7.11 1.04 -11.53
C VAL A 25 -6.64 2.41 -11.04
N ILE A 26 -5.38 2.52 -10.64
CA ILE A 26 -4.72 3.77 -10.25
C ILE A 26 -3.44 3.89 -11.10
N ASP A 27 -3.16 5.06 -11.66
CA ASP A 27 -1.98 5.31 -12.51
C ASP A 27 -1.81 4.27 -13.64
N ASN A 28 -2.94 3.91 -14.28
CA ASN A 28 -3.02 2.87 -15.32
C ASN A 28 -2.55 1.47 -14.87
N ARG A 29 -2.54 1.19 -13.57
CA ARG A 29 -2.16 -0.10 -12.98
C ARG A 29 -3.29 -0.67 -12.16
N GLN A 30 -3.47 -1.99 -12.26
CA GLN A 30 -4.41 -2.72 -11.43
C GLN A 30 -3.84 -2.88 -10.02
N ILE A 31 -4.52 -2.33 -9.04
CA ILE A 31 -4.20 -2.41 -7.61
C ILE A 31 -5.17 -3.39 -6.96
N LYS A 32 -4.62 -4.33 -6.18
CA LYS A 32 -5.43 -5.27 -5.40
C LYS A 32 -5.96 -4.56 -4.17
N LEU A 33 -7.24 -4.76 -3.86
CA LEU A 33 -7.85 -4.29 -2.62
C LEU A 33 -8.28 -5.50 -1.79
N ASP A 34 -7.98 -5.47 -0.51
CA ASP A 34 -8.44 -6.48 0.45
C ASP A 34 -9.31 -5.83 1.51
N LEU A 35 -10.43 -6.47 1.87
CA LEU A 35 -11.25 -6.08 3.01
C LEU A 35 -11.29 -7.25 3.99
N ASN A 36 -10.64 -7.07 5.13
CA ASN A 36 -10.34 -8.12 6.09
C ASN A 36 -11.11 -7.91 7.41
N PHE A 37 -11.66 -9.01 7.93
CA PHE A 37 -12.39 -9.08 9.20
C PHE A 37 -11.84 -10.19 10.11
N TYR A 38 -10.53 -10.49 10.03
CA TYR A 38 -9.89 -11.56 10.83
C TYR A 38 -10.04 -11.35 12.34
N ASP A 39 -10.08 -10.09 12.80
CA ASP A 39 -10.27 -9.73 14.21
C ASP A 39 -11.77 -9.58 14.59
N GLY A 40 -12.67 -9.92 13.67
CA GLY A 40 -14.11 -9.77 13.81
C GLY A 40 -14.69 -8.55 13.12
N VAL A 41 -16.01 -8.44 13.17
CA VAL A 41 -16.76 -7.32 12.57
C VAL A 41 -16.93 -6.24 13.64
N PRO A 42 -16.55 -4.99 13.38
CA PRO A 42 -16.74 -3.91 14.35
C PRO A 42 -18.24 -3.68 14.67
N GLU A 43 -18.55 -3.29 15.91
CA GLU A 43 -19.93 -3.02 16.33
C GLU A 43 -20.52 -1.71 15.77
N TYR A 44 -19.71 -0.90 15.08
CA TYR A 44 -20.11 0.36 14.45
C TYR A 44 -20.31 0.21 12.94
N ASP A 45 -20.77 1.29 12.26
CA ASP A 45 -20.99 1.29 10.81
C ASP A 45 -19.66 1.33 10.02
N TRP A 46 -19.02 0.17 9.91
CA TRP A 46 -17.77 0.00 9.16
C TRP A 46 -17.92 0.32 7.67
N VAL A 47 -19.13 0.19 7.12
CA VAL A 47 -19.42 0.54 5.73
C VAL A 47 -19.27 2.05 5.54
N ALA A 48 -19.83 2.85 6.45
CA ALA A 48 -19.68 4.30 6.39
C ALA A 48 -18.21 4.73 6.59
N GLU A 49 -17.48 4.08 7.49
CA GLU A 49 -16.03 4.31 7.67
C GLU A 49 -15.25 4.05 6.38
N TYR A 50 -15.46 2.87 5.77
CA TYR A 50 -14.83 2.49 4.50
C TYR A 50 -15.17 3.44 3.35
N GLU A 51 -16.45 3.72 3.14
CA GLU A 51 -16.89 4.60 2.06
C GLU A 51 -16.42 6.05 2.27
N ASN A 52 -16.10 6.46 3.50
CA ASN A 52 -15.48 7.76 3.76
C ASN A 52 -13.99 7.73 3.42
N TYR A 53 -13.24 6.72 3.85
CA TYR A 53 -11.83 6.56 3.48
C TYR A 53 -11.62 6.52 1.96
N ILE A 54 -12.49 5.79 1.25
CA ILE A 54 -12.37 5.62 -0.20
C ILE A 54 -12.63 6.91 -0.99
N LYS A 55 -13.44 7.85 -0.47
CA LYS A 55 -13.68 9.13 -1.16
C LYS A 55 -12.41 9.96 -1.33
N ASP A 56 -11.49 9.84 -0.37
CA ASP A 56 -10.26 10.61 -0.32
C ASP A 56 -9.02 9.77 -0.70
N LEU A 57 -9.23 8.62 -1.37
CA LEU A 57 -8.18 7.65 -1.68
C LEU A 57 -6.98 8.24 -2.44
N GLU A 58 -7.22 9.14 -3.39
CA GLU A 58 -6.14 9.82 -4.14
C GLU A 58 -5.30 10.72 -3.23
N GLN A 59 -5.93 11.42 -2.28
CA GLN A 59 -5.21 12.25 -1.31
C GLN A 59 -4.43 11.37 -0.33
N HIS A 60 -5.03 10.31 0.19
CA HIS A 60 -4.35 9.34 1.05
C HIS A 60 -3.14 8.72 0.35
N LYS A 61 -3.26 8.38 -0.94
CA LYS A 61 -2.12 7.92 -1.74
C LYS A 61 -1.00 8.95 -1.78
N ALA A 62 -1.31 10.23 -2.04
CA ALA A 62 -0.31 11.29 -2.07
C ALA A 62 0.39 11.47 -0.72
N ASP A 63 -0.37 11.40 0.38
CA ASP A 63 0.18 11.52 1.74
C ASP A 63 1.07 10.32 2.09
N VAL A 64 0.67 9.11 1.68
CA VAL A 64 1.47 7.88 1.81
C VAL A 64 2.77 7.96 1.02
N GLU A 65 2.73 8.41 -0.24
CA GLU A 65 3.93 8.57 -1.07
C GLU A 65 4.86 9.67 -0.52
N ALA A 66 4.30 10.72 0.07
CA ALA A 66 5.08 11.74 0.78
C ALA A 66 5.75 11.18 2.04
N ALA A 67 5.06 10.31 2.79
CA ALA A 67 5.63 9.64 3.98
C ALA A 67 6.77 8.69 3.61
N ILE A 68 6.63 7.91 2.53
CA ILE A 68 7.71 7.06 1.98
C ILE A 68 8.94 7.90 1.63
N ARG A 69 8.75 9.05 0.99
CA ARG A 69 9.84 9.98 0.65
C ARG A 69 10.52 10.51 1.91
N ALA A 70 9.75 11.00 2.87
CA ALA A 70 10.27 11.57 4.10
C ALA A 70 11.08 10.55 4.91
N ASP A 71 10.56 9.33 5.05
CA ASP A 71 11.26 8.24 5.75
C ASP A 71 12.60 7.91 5.09
N TYR A 72 12.65 7.84 3.75
CA TYR A 72 13.90 7.67 3.01
C TYR A 72 14.90 8.83 3.25
N GLU A 73 14.43 10.08 3.22
CA GLU A 73 15.26 11.27 3.42
C GLU A 73 15.83 11.35 4.85
N ASP A 74 15.06 10.88 5.83
CA ASP A 74 15.47 10.79 7.24
C ASP A 74 16.38 9.59 7.54
N GLY A 75 16.61 8.72 6.54
CA GLY A 75 17.43 7.51 6.67
C GLY A 75 16.75 6.37 7.41
N GLY A 76 15.43 6.31 7.36
CA GLY A 76 14.59 5.28 8.00
C GLY A 76 14.50 3.97 7.21
N ASP A 77 13.45 3.19 7.49
CA ASP A 77 13.21 1.86 6.95
C ASP A 77 13.18 1.83 5.41
N VAL A 78 12.68 2.88 4.75
CA VAL A 78 12.67 2.97 3.28
C VAL A 78 14.09 3.14 2.73
N LYS A 79 14.98 3.84 3.46
CA LYS A 79 16.39 3.93 3.08
C LYS A 79 17.06 2.57 3.20
N GLU A 80 16.79 1.84 4.27
CA GLU A 80 17.29 0.48 4.46
C GLU A 80 16.79 -0.46 3.36
N TYR A 81 15.50 -0.39 2.99
CA TYR A 81 14.95 -1.14 1.86
C TYR A 81 15.71 -0.87 0.57
N VAL A 82 15.97 0.40 0.26
CA VAL A 82 16.67 0.81 -0.98
C VAL A 82 18.11 0.32 -0.98
N ASP A 83 18.83 0.51 0.13
CA ASP A 83 20.24 0.11 0.26
C ASP A 83 20.38 -1.41 0.16
N PHE A 84 19.55 -2.15 0.88
CA PHE A 84 19.52 -3.61 0.85
C PHE A 84 19.36 -4.14 -0.59
N HIS A 85 18.40 -3.62 -1.34
CA HIS A 85 18.19 -4.09 -2.72
C HIS A 85 19.34 -3.72 -3.65
N LEU A 86 19.97 -2.55 -3.47
CA LEU A 86 21.14 -2.17 -4.26
C LEU A 86 22.39 -3.02 -3.96
N GLU A 87 22.50 -3.54 -2.74
CA GLU A 87 23.59 -4.42 -2.32
C GLU A 87 23.35 -5.88 -2.73
N GLU A 88 22.12 -6.38 -2.56
CA GLU A 88 21.81 -7.81 -2.67
C GLU A 88 21.30 -8.24 -4.06
N LEU A 89 20.68 -7.34 -4.83
CA LEU A 89 20.24 -7.69 -6.17
C LEU A 89 21.38 -7.65 -7.18
N ASP A 90 21.39 -8.63 -8.08
CA ASP A 90 22.26 -8.61 -9.25
C ASP A 90 22.13 -7.29 -10.01
N ALA A 91 23.27 -6.72 -10.42
CA ALA A 91 23.29 -5.46 -11.17
C ALA A 91 22.38 -5.48 -12.42
N SER A 92 22.25 -6.63 -13.08
CA SER A 92 21.37 -6.80 -14.24
C SER A 92 19.88 -6.73 -13.91
N ILE A 93 19.49 -7.08 -12.68
CA ILE A 93 18.11 -6.95 -12.18
C ILE A 93 17.86 -5.49 -11.81
N ILE A 94 18.79 -4.84 -11.10
CA ILE A 94 18.72 -3.40 -10.82
C ILE A 94 18.54 -2.61 -12.13
N ASP A 95 19.37 -2.86 -13.14
CA ASP A 95 19.26 -2.14 -14.41
C ASP A 95 17.89 -2.31 -15.08
N LYS A 96 17.23 -3.48 -14.94
CA LYS A 96 15.87 -3.71 -15.42
C LYS A 96 14.83 -2.91 -14.63
N VAL A 97 14.94 -2.88 -13.31
CA VAL A 97 14.04 -2.12 -12.43
C VAL A 97 14.12 -0.63 -12.74
N LEU A 98 15.34 -0.13 -13.01
CA LEU A 98 15.57 1.29 -13.26
C LEU A 98 15.19 1.73 -14.70
N VAL A 99 14.68 0.85 -15.56
CA VAL A 99 14.23 1.22 -16.91
C VAL A 99 13.09 2.23 -16.82
N GLY A 100 13.22 3.36 -17.53
CA GLY A 100 12.19 4.40 -17.59
C GLY A 100 12.24 5.42 -16.45
N THR A 101 13.15 5.26 -15.49
CA THR A 101 13.44 6.26 -14.45
C THR A 101 14.39 7.35 -14.97
N ASP A 102 14.47 8.47 -14.26
CA ASP A 102 15.35 9.59 -14.62
C ASP A 102 16.83 9.22 -14.42
N ALA A 103 17.54 8.96 -15.53
CA ALA A 103 18.95 8.56 -15.51
C ALA A 103 19.92 9.65 -15.01
N SER A 104 19.47 10.90 -14.82
CA SER A 104 20.28 11.95 -14.21
C SER A 104 20.37 11.87 -12.69
N LYS A 105 19.50 11.05 -12.07
CA LYS A 105 19.46 10.81 -10.62
C LYS A 105 20.36 9.65 -10.20
N SER A 106 20.65 9.57 -8.90
CA SER A 106 21.40 8.46 -8.33
C SER A 106 20.61 7.15 -8.43
N LYS A 107 21.27 6.00 -8.25
CA LYS A 107 20.58 4.69 -8.33
C LYS A 107 19.54 4.54 -7.21
N GLU A 108 19.85 5.05 -6.03
CA GLU A 108 18.98 5.10 -4.85
C GLU A 108 17.69 5.86 -5.18
N GLU A 109 17.80 7.10 -5.68
CA GLU A 109 16.65 7.91 -6.11
C GLU A 109 15.83 7.25 -7.22
N ARG A 110 16.51 6.59 -8.16
CA ARG A 110 15.83 5.88 -9.25
C ARG A 110 15.11 4.63 -8.73
N LEU A 111 15.66 3.94 -7.74
CA LEU A 111 15.01 2.76 -7.14
C LEU A 111 13.79 3.18 -6.30
N LEU A 112 13.92 4.25 -5.51
CA LEU A 112 12.81 4.83 -4.75
C LEU A 112 11.65 5.23 -5.66
N THR A 113 11.93 5.88 -6.80
CA THR A 113 10.90 6.22 -7.80
C THR A 113 10.37 5.03 -8.60
N ALA A 114 11.02 3.87 -8.52
CA ALA A 114 10.54 2.63 -9.12
C ALA A 114 9.54 1.87 -8.24
N LEU A 115 9.40 2.23 -6.96
CA LEU A 115 8.35 1.69 -6.09
C LEU A 115 6.97 1.94 -6.69
N LYS A 116 6.13 0.92 -6.66
CA LYS A 116 4.77 0.96 -7.17
C LYS A 116 3.82 0.41 -6.13
N LEU A 117 2.72 1.12 -5.92
CA LEU A 117 1.60 0.61 -5.16
C LEU A 117 1.13 -0.70 -5.80
N LYS A 118 1.01 -1.75 -4.99
CA LYS A 118 0.56 -3.07 -5.44
C LYS A 118 -0.76 -3.47 -4.80
N ARG A 119 -0.95 -3.11 -3.54
CA ARG A 119 -2.10 -3.52 -2.74
C ARG A 119 -2.45 -2.46 -1.70
N ILE A 120 -3.75 -2.36 -1.41
CA ILE A 120 -4.25 -1.70 -0.21
C ILE A 120 -5.11 -2.71 0.57
N GLY A 121 -4.75 -3.00 1.81
CA GLY A 121 -5.55 -3.81 2.71
C GLY A 121 -6.31 -2.96 3.71
N PHE A 122 -7.61 -3.19 3.85
CA PHE A 122 -8.48 -2.53 4.82
C PHE A 122 -8.83 -3.49 5.95
N TYR A 123 -8.78 -2.98 7.18
CA TYR A 123 -8.98 -3.70 8.44
C TYR A 123 -9.89 -2.88 9.35
N PRO A 124 -11.22 -2.82 9.07
CA PRO A 124 -12.14 -2.08 9.92
C PRO A 124 -12.07 -2.52 11.38
N GLY A 125 -12.05 -1.56 12.30
CA GLY A 125 -11.90 -1.79 13.74
C GLY A 125 -10.45 -1.85 14.23
N ASN A 126 -9.46 -1.84 13.33
CA ASN A 126 -8.05 -1.80 13.69
C ASN A 126 -7.51 -0.35 13.69
N GLU A 127 -6.53 -0.08 14.55
CA GLU A 127 -5.78 1.19 14.55
C GLU A 127 -4.99 1.37 13.24
N ASN A 128 -4.40 0.27 12.75
CA ASN A 128 -3.81 0.18 11.42
C ASN A 128 -4.91 -0.18 10.41
N TYR A 129 -5.81 0.78 10.20
CA TYR A 129 -7.00 0.62 9.39
C TYR A 129 -6.69 0.28 7.93
N ALA A 130 -5.72 0.96 7.32
CA ALA A 130 -5.30 0.70 5.95
C ALA A 130 -3.80 0.44 5.85
N VAL A 131 -3.44 -0.56 5.06
CA VAL A 131 -2.08 -1.03 4.82
C VAL A 131 -1.76 -0.87 3.34
N TRP A 132 -0.78 -0.03 3.02
CA TRP A 132 -0.39 0.30 1.66
C TRP A 132 0.92 -0.37 1.30
N ASP A 133 0.87 -1.33 0.38
CA ASP A 133 2.02 -2.15 0.00
C ASP A 133 2.65 -1.61 -1.29
N TYR A 134 3.88 -1.15 -1.19
CA TYR A 134 4.72 -0.71 -2.29
C TYR A 134 5.86 -1.70 -2.52
N THR A 135 6.19 -1.93 -3.79
CA THR A 135 7.33 -2.79 -4.15
C THR A 135 7.87 -2.38 -5.52
N ILE A 136 9.14 -2.70 -5.77
CA ILE A 136 9.74 -2.60 -7.11
C ILE A 136 9.25 -3.69 -8.07
N GLY A 137 8.54 -4.70 -7.55
CA GLY A 137 7.86 -5.75 -8.31
C GLY A 137 7.91 -7.09 -7.58
N ARG A 138 6.76 -7.77 -7.46
CA ARG A 138 6.66 -9.09 -6.79
C ARG A 138 7.38 -10.20 -7.56
N GLU A 139 7.70 -9.96 -8.82
CA GLU A 139 8.54 -10.82 -9.65
C GLU A 139 10.04 -10.64 -9.39
N ILE A 140 10.43 -9.61 -8.63
CA ILE A 140 11.81 -9.27 -8.28
C ILE A 140 12.09 -9.60 -6.82
N THR A 141 11.16 -9.26 -5.91
CA THR A 141 11.34 -9.39 -4.47
C THR A 141 9.99 -9.64 -3.78
N ASP A 142 10.03 -10.42 -2.71
CA ASP A 142 8.89 -10.58 -1.80
C ASP A 142 8.78 -9.41 -0.81
N LEU A 143 9.85 -8.60 -0.69
CA LEU A 143 9.93 -7.49 0.24
C LEU A 143 9.06 -6.30 -0.17
N LEU A 144 8.47 -5.66 0.83
CA LEU A 144 7.55 -4.54 0.69
C LEU A 144 8.03 -3.32 1.46
N VAL A 145 7.79 -2.14 0.92
CA VAL A 145 7.63 -0.93 1.73
C VAL A 145 6.16 -0.84 2.11
N VAL A 146 5.86 -0.77 3.41
CA VAL A 146 4.51 -0.80 3.96
C VAL A 146 4.23 0.50 4.70
N VAL A 147 3.09 1.12 4.39
CA VAL A 147 2.61 2.29 5.14
C VAL A 147 1.27 1.98 5.77
N ASN A 148 1.18 2.19 7.09
CA ASN A 148 -0.05 1.98 7.83
C ASN A 148 -0.72 3.33 8.12
N THR A 149 -2.02 3.42 7.90
CA THR A 149 -2.82 4.61 8.24
C THR A 149 -4.01 4.25 9.12
N ASP A 150 -4.46 5.22 9.92
CA ASP A 150 -5.75 5.12 10.60
C ASP A 150 -6.93 5.29 9.62
N SER A 151 -8.17 5.22 10.12
CA SER A 151 -9.39 5.32 9.31
C SER A 151 -9.70 6.71 8.76
N THR A 152 -8.88 7.71 9.10
CA THR A 152 -8.92 9.06 8.51
C THR A 152 -7.80 9.30 7.48
N GLY A 153 -6.94 8.29 7.25
CA GLY A 153 -5.80 8.37 6.36
C GLY A 153 -4.56 9.01 6.97
N LYS A 154 -4.57 9.29 8.29
CA LYS A 154 -3.37 9.75 8.99
C LYS A 154 -2.36 8.61 9.06
N ILE A 155 -1.10 8.91 8.73
CA ILE A 155 0.01 7.96 8.81
C ILE A 155 0.26 7.56 10.28
N ASN A 156 0.25 6.25 10.54
CA ASN A 156 0.68 5.68 11.82
C ASN A 156 2.19 5.44 11.80
N TYR A 157 2.69 4.72 10.77
CA TYR A 157 4.11 4.46 10.55
C TYR A 157 4.39 3.98 9.12
N VAL A 158 5.66 4.07 8.75
CA VAL A 158 6.26 3.51 7.54
C VAL A 158 7.25 2.43 7.99
N THR A 159 7.31 1.31 7.27
CA THR A 159 8.30 0.27 7.51
C THR A 159 8.57 -0.54 6.23
N TRP A 160 9.42 -1.56 6.32
CA TRP A 160 9.55 -2.59 5.30
C TRP A 160 9.39 -3.99 5.90
N GLU A 161 8.78 -4.89 5.14
CA GLU A 161 8.38 -6.23 5.60
C GLU A 161 8.73 -7.29 4.55
N ASN A 162 8.78 -8.55 5.01
CA ASN A 162 8.91 -9.76 4.18
C ASN A 162 7.64 -10.60 4.25
#